data_AF-A0A7C6SBN8-F1
#
_entry.id   AF-A0A7C6SBN8-F1
#
_cell.length_a   1.000
_cell.length_b   1.000
_cell.length_c   1.000
_cell.angle_alpha   90.00
_cell.angle_beta   90.00
_cell.angle_gamma   90.00
#
_symmetry.space_group_name_H-M   'P 1'
#
loop_
_entity.id
_entity.type
_entity.pdbx_description
1 polymer ?
#
loop_
_entity_poly.entity_id
_entity_poly.type
_entity_poly.pdbx_seq_one_letter_code
_entity_poly.pdbx_strand_id
1 'polypeptide(L)'
;ENVMPRLNELKIDSSRDKIKNIFLDNIIEAKGINKLATEIDGLLHPTPQAVLKAAELLSIGHVNEEGLGDIILVDIGGATTDIYSFPKGLPTNPNTVLRGLEEPFSKRTVEGDLGMRYSASGILSSLTLKQKSMFQDLGIEIEKEIQLRQDNIELVPKTEAEIEIENHLANICCDVAFSRHVGTIHSVYTPLGLMHYQEGKDLSNVKTVIGTGGVVVHSNDARKILKGIITNPEKPIELRPKEANYYLDNDYILSAMGLLSKDHPDVALKIMKKRIKRI
;
A
#
# COMPACT_ATOMS: atom_id res chain seq x y z
N GLU A 1 -18.14 17.40 -11.11
CA GLU A 1 -18.36 16.94 -12.51
C GLU A 1 -18.86 15.50 -12.51
N ASN A 2 -19.30 14.95 -13.65
CA ASN A 2 -19.64 13.53 -13.74
C ASN A 2 -18.35 12.68 -13.61
N VAL A 3 -18.32 11.75 -12.65
CA VAL A 3 -17.16 10.88 -12.36
C VAL A 3 -16.90 9.83 -13.43
N MET A 4 -17.90 9.52 -14.25
CA MET A 4 -17.79 8.59 -15.39
C MET A 4 -18.46 9.23 -16.61
N PRO A 5 -17.79 10.19 -17.28
CA PRO A 5 -18.36 10.90 -18.42
C PRO A 5 -18.57 9.97 -19.63
N ARG A 6 -17.78 8.91 -19.75
CA ARG A 6 -17.90 7.86 -20.78
C ARG A 6 -17.76 6.49 -20.12
N LEU A 7 -18.35 5.47 -20.75
CA LEU A 7 -18.25 4.09 -20.28
C LEU A 7 -16.76 3.70 -20.18
N ASN A 8 -16.35 3.21 -19.01
CA ASN A 8 -14.97 2.82 -18.65
C ASN A 8 -13.94 3.96 -18.54
N GLU A 9 -14.31 5.24 -18.68
CA GLU A 9 -13.41 6.38 -18.42
C GLU A 9 -13.75 7.01 -17.07
N LEU A 10 -12.78 7.02 -16.14
CA LEU A 10 -12.95 7.61 -14.81
C LEU A 10 -12.34 9.02 -14.75
N LYS A 11 -13.12 9.99 -14.29
CA LYS A 11 -12.66 11.36 -13.94
C LYS A 11 -12.90 11.64 -12.47
N ILE A 12 -11.94 11.23 -11.64
CA ILE A 12 -12.10 11.19 -10.17
C ILE A 12 -11.48 12.37 -9.43
N ASP A 13 -10.68 13.21 -10.10
CA ASP A 13 -9.93 14.28 -9.44
C ASP A 13 -10.83 15.31 -8.76
N SER A 14 -11.89 15.77 -9.45
CA SER A 14 -12.87 16.71 -8.87
C SER A 14 -13.52 16.16 -7.59
N SER A 15 -13.87 14.87 -7.58
CA SER A 15 -14.47 14.22 -6.42
C SER A 15 -13.45 14.05 -5.29
N ARG A 16 -12.21 13.64 -5.62
CA ARG A 16 -11.10 13.53 -4.67
C ARG A 16 -10.79 14.86 -4.01
N ASP A 17 -10.74 15.94 -4.78
CA ASP A 17 -10.49 17.29 -4.27
C ASP A 17 -11.61 17.75 -3.35
N LYS A 18 -12.88 17.46 -3.70
CA LYS A 18 -14.01 17.82 -2.83
C LYS A 18 -14.00 17.05 -1.51
N ILE A 19 -13.72 15.74 -1.54
CA ILE A 19 -13.58 14.91 -0.33
C ILE A 19 -12.39 15.40 0.51
N LYS A 20 -11.26 15.71 -0.13
CA LYS A 20 -10.08 16.28 0.53
C LYS A 20 -10.43 17.58 1.26
N ASN A 21 -11.15 18.49 0.62
CA ASN A 21 -11.53 19.76 1.24
C ASN A 21 -12.43 19.52 2.46
N ILE A 22 -13.46 18.68 2.33
CA ILE A 22 -14.32 18.29 3.47
C ILE A 22 -13.49 17.71 4.62
N PHE A 23 -12.54 16.82 4.33
CA PHE A 23 -11.68 16.22 5.33
C PHE A 23 -10.78 17.24 6.04
N LEU A 24 -10.16 18.15 5.26
CA LEU A 24 -9.32 19.22 5.81
C LEU A 24 -10.13 20.17 6.69
N ASP A 25 -11.31 20.59 6.25
CA ASP A 25 -12.19 21.47 7.01
C ASP A 25 -12.52 20.85 8.38
N ASN A 26 -12.89 19.57 8.41
CA ASN A 26 -13.19 18.86 9.66
C ASN A 26 -11.97 18.68 10.59
N ILE A 27 -10.78 18.42 10.05
CA ILE A 27 -9.56 18.26 10.87
C ILE A 27 -9.09 19.61 11.44
N ILE A 28 -9.14 20.66 10.62
CA ILE A 28 -8.72 22.00 11.03
C ILE A 28 -9.60 22.49 12.19
N GLU A 29 -10.92 22.27 12.09
CA GLU A 29 -11.86 22.54 13.18
C GLU A 29 -11.56 21.71 14.43
N ALA A 30 -11.34 20.40 14.28
CA ALA A 30 -11.10 19.49 15.41
C ALA A 30 -9.77 19.73 16.15
N LYS A 31 -8.74 20.25 15.47
CA LYS A 31 -7.40 20.47 16.04
C LYS A 31 -7.06 21.94 16.35
N GLY A 32 -7.94 22.88 16.04
CA GLY A 32 -7.71 24.32 16.30
C GLY A 32 -6.57 24.92 15.48
N ILE A 33 -6.27 24.38 14.30
CA ILE A 33 -5.11 24.72 13.45
C ILE A 33 -5.30 26.05 12.68
N ASN A 34 -6.43 26.75 12.88
CA ASN A 34 -6.81 27.99 12.17
C ASN A 34 -5.71 29.08 12.09
N LYS A 35 -4.87 29.21 13.13
CA LYS A 35 -3.77 30.19 13.14
C LYS A 35 -2.58 29.80 12.25
N LEU A 36 -2.29 28.50 12.12
CA LEU A 36 -1.20 27.98 11.28
C LEU A 36 -1.57 27.96 9.80
N ALA A 37 -2.84 27.72 9.47
CA ALA A 37 -3.34 27.74 8.10
C ALA A 37 -3.31 29.14 7.45
N THR A 38 -3.26 30.21 8.25
CA THR A 38 -3.18 31.60 7.76
C THR A 38 -1.74 32.09 7.57
N GLU A 39 -0.76 31.50 8.25
CA GLU A 39 0.67 31.81 8.11
C GLU A 39 1.36 30.98 7.03
N ILE A 40 0.85 29.79 6.72
CA ILE A 40 1.37 28.92 5.66
C ILE A 40 0.62 29.26 4.37
N ASP A 41 1.28 29.99 3.46
CA ASP A 41 0.76 30.38 2.14
C ASP A 41 0.74 29.19 1.15
N GLY A 42 0.15 28.08 1.58
CA GLY A 42 0.21 26.81 0.89
C GLY A 42 -0.93 25.89 1.30
N LEU A 43 -1.52 25.25 0.28
CA LEU A 43 -2.53 24.21 0.45
C LEU A 43 -1.98 23.12 1.38
N LEU A 44 -2.57 22.93 2.57
CA LEU A 44 -2.28 21.79 3.43
C LEU A 44 -2.46 20.51 2.60
N HIS A 45 -1.37 19.79 2.35
CA HIS A 45 -1.44 18.50 1.68
C HIS A 45 -1.59 17.42 2.75
N PRO A 46 -2.70 16.67 2.76
CA PRO A 46 -2.80 15.49 3.61
C PRO A 46 -1.60 14.59 3.35
N THR A 47 -0.99 14.06 4.41
CA THR A 47 0.19 13.18 4.35
C THR A 47 0.07 12.10 3.28
N PRO A 48 -1.08 11.40 3.10
CA PRO A 48 -1.21 10.38 2.06
C PRO A 48 -1.06 10.91 0.63
N GLN A 49 -1.49 12.15 0.37
CA GLN A 49 -1.33 12.77 -0.95
C GLN A 49 0.14 13.13 -1.22
N ALA A 50 0.87 13.58 -0.19
CA ALA A 50 2.29 13.84 -0.31
C ALA A 50 3.07 12.54 -0.57
N VAL A 51 2.77 11.46 0.16
CA VAL A 51 3.36 10.13 -0.06
C VAL A 51 3.07 9.62 -1.48
N LEU A 52 1.82 9.72 -1.95
CA LEU A 52 1.44 9.33 -3.30
C LEU A 52 2.28 10.06 -4.36
N LYS A 53 2.45 11.38 -4.20
CA LYS A 53 3.22 12.21 -5.13
C LYS A 53 4.71 11.91 -5.12
N ALA A 54 5.27 11.66 -3.92
CA ALA A 54 6.67 11.24 -3.77
C ALA A 54 6.93 9.89 -4.47
N ALA A 55 6.05 8.92 -4.25
CA ALA A 55 6.18 7.59 -4.82
C ALA A 55 5.95 7.59 -6.35
N GLU A 56 5.03 8.42 -6.86
CA GLU A 56 4.86 8.64 -8.30
C GLU A 56 6.12 9.22 -8.93
N LEU A 57 6.70 10.27 -8.33
CA LEU A 57 7.97 10.85 -8.77
C LEU A 57 9.11 9.81 -8.72
N LEU A 58 9.16 8.99 -7.66
CA LEU A 58 10.17 7.94 -7.52
C LEU A 58 10.03 6.86 -8.59
N SER A 59 8.80 6.56 -9.02
CA SER A 59 8.51 5.60 -10.08
C SER A 59 8.87 6.13 -11.47
N ILE A 60 8.35 7.31 -11.82
CA ILE A 60 8.46 7.90 -13.16
C ILE A 60 9.84 8.51 -13.39
N GLY A 61 10.41 9.16 -12.37
CA GLY A 61 11.58 10.02 -12.51
C GLY A 61 11.22 11.46 -12.88
N HIS A 62 12.24 12.24 -13.17
CA HIS A 62 12.14 13.62 -13.65
C HIS A 62 13.20 13.90 -14.72
N VAL A 63 13.14 15.07 -15.37
CA VAL A 63 13.94 15.46 -16.55
C VAL A 63 15.41 15.04 -16.48
N ASN A 64 16.04 15.20 -15.30
CA ASN A 64 17.48 14.97 -15.12
C ASN A 64 17.82 13.72 -14.31
N GLU A 65 16.82 12.92 -13.92
CA GLU A 65 17.01 11.78 -13.00
C GLU A 65 15.96 10.71 -13.27
N GLU A 66 16.41 9.53 -13.70
CA GLU A 66 15.52 8.40 -13.97
C GLU A 66 14.87 7.88 -12.69
N GLY A 67 13.59 7.50 -12.83
CA GLY A 67 12.85 6.82 -11.79
C GLY A 67 13.30 5.38 -11.59
N LEU A 68 12.67 4.70 -10.63
CA LEU A 68 12.89 3.28 -10.36
C LEU A 68 12.06 2.36 -11.27
N GLY A 69 11.24 2.92 -12.16
CA GLY A 69 10.27 2.19 -12.96
C GLY A 69 9.06 1.80 -12.13
N ASP A 70 8.45 0.67 -12.46
CA ASP A 70 7.28 0.17 -11.74
C ASP A 70 7.64 -0.18 -10.29
N ILE A 71 6.94 0.43 -9.33
CA ILE A 71 7.14 0.18 -7.90
C ILE A 71 5.81 -0.12 -7.19
N ILE A 72 5.91 -0.83 -6.06
CA ILE A 72 4.86 -0.96 -5.04
C ILE A 72 5.37 -0.34 -3.74
N LEU A 73 4.50 0.42 -3.05
CA LEU A 73 4.75 0.90 -1.69
C LEU A 73 3.73 0.25 -0.74
N VAL A 74 4.21 -0.26 0.38
CA VAL A 74 3.42 -0.87 1.45
C VAL A 74 3.61 -0.03 2.71
N ASP A 75 2.54 0.56 3.23
CA ASP A 75 2.53 1.32 4.49
C ASP A 75 1.61 0.63 5.49
N ILE A 76 2.22 0.02 6.52
CA ILE A 76 1.47 -0.67 7.58
C ILE A 76 1.49 0.20 8.83
N GLY A 77 0.34 0.79 9.12
CA GLY A 77 0.11 1.62 10.30
C GLY A 77 -0.59 0.89 11.44
N GLY A 78 -0.81 1.62 12.53
CA GLY A 78 -1.61 1.13 13.65
C GLY A 78 -3.10 1.03 13.33
N ALA A 79 -3.62 1.83 12.39
CA ALA A 79 -5.04 1.91 12.06
C ALA A 79 -5.39 1.46 10.65
N THR A 80 -4.47 1.58 9.70
CA THR A 80 -4.71 1.25 8.30
C THR A 80 -3.50 0.55 7.69
N THR A 81 -3.76 -0.19 6.62
CA THR A 81 -2.73 -0.69 5.72
C THR A 81 -3.00 -0.11 4.35
N ASP A 82 -2.03 0.61 3.82
CA ASP A 82 -2.14 1.27 2.54
C ASP A 82 -1.21 0.59 1.54
N ILE A 83 -1.74 0.29 0.35
CA ILE A 83 -0.97 -0.25 -0.77
C ILE A 83 -1.01 0.75 -1.91
N TYR A 84 0.16 1.08 -2.44
CA TYR A 84 0.31 1.93 -3.61
C TYR A 84 0.99 1.15 -4.72
N SER A 85 0.56 1.36 -5.96
CA SER A 85 1.22 0.79 -7.13
C SER A 85 1.27 1.78 -8.29
N PHE A 86 2.43 1.81 -8.94
CA PHE A 86 2.75 2.70 -10.05
C PHE A 86 3.14 1.98 -11.37
N PRO A 87 2.59 0.81 -11.73
CA PRO A 87 2.63 0.33 -13.11
C PRO A 87 1.36 0.70 -13.87
N LYS A 88 1.42 0.62 -15.21
CA LYS A 88 0.22 0.60 -16.06
C LYS A 88 -0.66 -0.63 -15.80
N GLY A 89 -0.05 -1.74 -15.37
CA GLY A 89 -0.76 -2.97 -14.99
C GLY A 89 -1.50 -3.66 -16.15
N LEU A 90 -1.06 -3.45 -17.39
CA LEU A 90 -1.69 -4.03 -18.58
C LEU A 90 -1.44 -5.53 -18.71
N PRO A 91 -2.31 -6.26 -19.45
CA PRO A 91 -2.08 -7.68 -19.70
C PRO A 91 -0.72 -7.98 -20.31
N THR A 92 -0.05 -8.98 -19.74
CA THR A 92 1.28 -9.43 -20.16
C THR A 92 1.26 -10.51 -21.24
N ASN A 93 0.10 -11.10 -21.51
CA ASN A 93 -0.12 -12.15 -22.52
C ASN A 93 -1.11 -11.67 -23.60
N PRO A 94 -0.85 -11.88 -24.91
CA PRO A 94 -1.75 -11.49 -25.99
C PRO A 94 -3.13 -12.16 -25.96
N ASN A 95 -3.28 -13.31 -25.30
CA ASN A 95 -4.56 -14.01 -25.14
C ASN A 95 -5.37 -13.54 -23.92
N THR A 96 -4.96 -12.44 -23.30
CA THR A 96 -5.63 -11.86 -22.14
C THR A 96 -6.35 -10.57 -22.52
N VAL A 97 -7.64 -10.51 -22.22
CA VAL A 97 -8.48 -9.33 -22.42
C VAL A 97 -8.67 -8.63 -21.08
N LEU A 98 -8.42 -7.32 -21.04
CA LEU A 98 -8.69 -6.50 -19.86
C LEU A 98 -10.19 -6.23 -19.73
N ARG A 99 -10.74 -6.48 -18.54
CA ARG A 99 -12.14 -6.27 -18.18
C ARG A 99 -12.23 -5.34 -16.97
N GLY A 100 -13.31 -4.56 -16.92
CA GLY A 100 -13.59 -3.66 -15.82
C GLY A 100 -13.23 -2.22 -16.15
N LEU A 101 -13.13 -1.40 -15.11
CA LEU A 101 -12.75 0.00 -15.22
C LEU A 101 -11.25 0.13 -15.46
N GLU A 102 -10.85 1.18 -16.17
CA GLU A 102 -9.43 1.51 -16.29
C GLU A 102 -8.85 1.84 -14.92
N GLU A 103 -7.74 1.17 -14.59
CA GLU A 103 -7.01 1.38 -13.34
C GLU A 103 -6.07 2.60 -13.48
N PRO A 104 -6.08 3.54 -12.52
CA PRO A 104 -5.20 4.70 -12.59
C PRO A 104 -3.73 4.30 -12.49
N PHE A 105 -2.83 5.00 -13.18
CA PHE A 105 -1.38 4.78 -13.04
C PHE A 105 -0.94 4.86 -11.58
N SER A 106 -1.33 5.93 -10.88
CA SER A 106 -1.12 6.11 -9.45
C SER A 106 -2.30 5.55 -8.67
N LYS A 107 -2.23 4.26 -8.32
CA LYS A 107 -3.27 3.56 -7.55
C LYS A 107 -2.89 3.53 -6.08
N ARG A 108 -3.85 3.85 -5.21
CA ARG A 108 -3.77 3.66 -3.75
C ARG A 108 -5.05 3.00 -3.26
N THR A 109 -4.92 1.94 -2.47
CA THR A 109 -6.02 1.37 -1.68
C THR A 109 -5.71 1.53 -0.20
N VAL A 110 -6.75 1.60 0.63
CA VAL A 110 -6.65 1.79 2.08
C VAL A 110 -7.54 0.77 2.75
N GLU A 111 -6.94 -0.11 3.53
CA GLU A 111 -7.66 -1.10 4.32
C GLU A 111 -7.84 -0.57 5.73
N GLY A 112 -9.03 0.01 5.99
CA GLY A 112 -9.38 0.58 7.30
C GLY A 112 -9.64 -0.47 8.38
N ASP A 113 -9.86 -1.72 7.97
CA ASP A 113 -10.02 -2.88 8.84
C ASP A 113 -8.71 -3.63 9.09
N LEU A 114 -7.58 -3.21 8.51
CA LEU A 114 -6.28 -3.88 8.67
C LEU A 114 -5.26 -2.90 9.23
N GLY A 115 -5.05 -2.92 10.54
CA GLY A 115 -4.05 -2.11 11.21
C GLY A 115 -3.54 -2.80 12.45
N MET A 116 -2.31 -2.49 12.84
CA MET A 116 -1.59 -3.25 13.86
C MET A 116 -2.05 -2.96 15.30
N ARG A 117 -2.93 -1.97 15.50
CA ARG A 117 -3.44 -1.51 16.81
C ARG A 117 -4.95 -1.27 16.74
N TYR A 118 -5.39 -0.07 16.36
CA TYR A 118 -6.79 0.38 16.39
C TYR A 118 -7.76 -0.56 15.66
N SER A 119 -7.33 -1.16 14.56
CA SER A 119 -8.13 -2.07 13.72
C SER A 119 -7.59 -3.50 13.74
N ALA A 120 -6.82 -3.88 14.77
CA ALA A 120 -6.21 -5.21 14.87
C ALA A 120 -7.23 -6.35 14.85
N SER A 121 -8.45 -6.11 15.33
CA SER A 121 -9.56 -7.07 15.26
C SER A 121 -9.89 -7.53 13.83
N GLY A 122 -9.72 -6.67 12.82
CA GLY A 122 -9.97 -7.07 11.44
C GLY A 122 -8.92 -8.05 10.90
N ILE A 123 -7.71 -8.06 11.48
CA ILE A 123 -6.71 -9.09 11.19
C ILE A 123 -7.26 -10.47 11.58
N LEU A 124 -7.86 -10.58 12.78
CA LEU A 124 -8.47 -11.83 13.26
C LEU A 124 -9.55 -12.35 12.30
N SER A 125 -10.39 -11.45 11.81
CA SER A 125 -11.45 -11.76 10.84
C SER A 125 -10.91 -12.21 9.48
N SER A 126 -9.69 -11.77 9.12
CA SER A 126 -9.03 -12.13 7.86
C SER A 126 -8.26 -13.45 7.89
N LEU A 127 -8.02 -14.03 9.08
CA LEU A 127 -7.23 -15.25 9.23
C LEU A 127 -7.90 -16.46 8.56
N THR A 128 -7.14 -17.18 7.75
CA THR A 128 -7.53 -18.50 7.23
C THR A 128 -7.50 -19.55 8.34
N LEU A 129 -8.22 -20.66 8.16
CA LEU A 129 -8.18 -21.80 9.09
C LEU A 129 -6.76 -22.33 9.30
N LYS A 130 -5.94 -22.33 8.24
CA LYS A 130 -4.54 -22.75 8.29
C LYS A 130 -3.69 -21.81 9.16
N GLN A 131 -3.87 -20.50 9.03
CA GLN A 131 -3.16 -19.53 9.86
C GLN A 131 -3.59 -19.64 11.34
N LYS A 132 -4.89 -19.84 11.60
CA LYS A 132 -5.38 -20.10 12.97
C LYS A 132 -4.74 -21.35 13.58
N SER A 133 -4.68 -22.44 12.83
CA SER A 133 -4.01 -23.68 13.26
C SER A 133 -2.52 -23.45 13.52
N MET A 134 -1.82 -22.71 12.65
CA MET A 134 -0.41 -22.40 12.83
C MET A 134 -0.15 -21.66 14.16
N PHE A 135 -0.96 -20.65 14.50
CA PHE A 135 -0.81 -19.96 15.79
C PHE A 135 -1.08 -20.89 16.98
N GLN A 136 -2.07 -21.78 16.88
CA GLN A 136 -2.35 -22.79 17.91
C GLN A 136 -1.18 -23.76 18.11
N ASP A 137 -0.58 -24.24 17.02
CA ASP A 137 0.57 -25.15 17.06
C ASP A 137 1.81 -24.49 17.70
N LEU A 138 1.92 -23.16 17.57
CA LEU A 138 2.94 -22.35 18.24
C LEU A 138 2.60 -22.01 19.71
N GLY A 139 1.45 -22.46 20.21
CA GLY A 139 0.97 -22.14 21.56
C GLY A 139 0.51 -20.69 21.73
N ILE A 140 0.20 -19.99 20.64
CA ILE A 140 -0.19 -18.58 20.63
C ILE A 140 -1.72 -18.47 20.62
N GLU A 141 -2.28 -17.89 21.68
CA GLU A 141 -3.69 -17.54 21.75
C GLU A 141 -3.95 -16.24 20.96
N ILE A 142 -4.08 -16.35 19.65
CA ILE A 142 -4.12 -15.20 18.72
C ILE A 142 -5.20 -14.16 19.04
N GLU A 143 -6.35 -14.59 19.58
CA GLU A 143 -7.43 -13.68 19.98
C GLU A 143 -7.01 -12.79 21.15
N LYS A 144 -6.29 -13.35 22.15
CA LYS A 144 -5.74 -12.59 23.26
C LYS A 144 -4.64 -11.64 22.81
N GLU A 145 -3.77 -12.08 21.89
CA GLU A 145 -2.69 -11.26 21.33
C GLU A 145 -3.22 -10.05 20.54
N ILE A 146 -4.31 -10.22 19.80
CA ILE A 146 -4.97 -9.15 19.06
C ILE A 146 -5.66 -8.19 20.03
N GLN A 147 -6.39 -8.72 21.02
CA GLN A 147 -7.04 -7.91 22.04
C GLN A 147 -6.01 -7.06 22.82
N LEU A 148 -4.88 -7.65 23.21
CA LEU A 148 -3.79 -6.95 23.89
C LEU A 148 -3.29 -5.73 23.11
N ARG A 149 -3.12 -5.87 21.79
CA ARG A 149 -2.66 -4.79 20.89
C ARG A 149 -3.70 -3.71 20.64
N GLN A 150 -4.97 -4.09 20.67
CA GLN A 150 -6.08 -3.15 20.52
C GLN A 150 -6.27 -2.31 21.79
N ASP A 151 -6.14 -2.93 22.96
CA ASP A 151 -6.26 -2.25 24.26
C ASP A 151 -5.02 -1.40 24.60
N ASN A 152 -3.85 -1.78 24.07
CA ASN A 152 -2.59 -1.09 24.32
C ASN A 152 -1.98 -0.58 23.00
N ILE A 153 -2.49 0.55 22.51
CA ILE A 153 -2.02 1.15 21.24
C ILE A 153 -0.53 1.51 21.22
N GLU A 154 0.07 1.77 22.39
CA GLU A 154 1.49 2.09 22.55
C GLU A 154 2.37 0.85 22.76
N LEU A 155 1.80 -0.36 22.68
CA LEU A 155 2.57 -1.59 22.83
C LEU A 155 3.71 -1.62 21.82
N VAL A 156 4.93 -1.79 22.31
CA VAL A 156 6.13 -2.06 21.52
C VAL A 156 6.65 -3.44 21.94
N PRO A 157 6.82 -4.39 21.00
CA PRO A 157 7.28 -5.73 21.34
C PRO A 157 8.71 -5.67 21.87
N LYS A 158 8.99 -6.41 22.96
CA LYS A 158 10.29 -6.41 23.65
C LYS A 158 10.98 -7.76 23.58
N THR A 159 10.20 -8.85 23.58
CA THR A 159 10.73 -10.21 23.51
C THR A 159 10.77 -10.71 22.07
N GLU A 160 11.64 -11.68 21.77
CA GLU A 160 11.68 -12.30 20.45
C GLU A 160 10.34 -12.91 20.03
N ALA A 161 9.61 -13.51 20.99
CA ALA A 161 8.29 -14.07 20.75
C ALA A 161 7.26 -12.99 20.37
N GLU A 162 7.24 -11.85 21.08
CA GLU A 162 6.36 -10.73 20.76
C GLU A 162 6.69 -10.13 19.38
N ILE A 163 7.98 -9.99 19.05
CA ILE A 163 8.45 -9.50 17.75
C ILE A 163 8.02 -10.45 16.63
N GLU A 164 8.15 -11.76 16.84
CA GLU A 164 7.68 -12.74 15.87
C GLU A 164 6.17 -12.66 15.66
N ILE A 165 5.36 -12.53 16.72
CA ILE A 165 3.91 -12.33 16.58
C ILE A 165 3.60 -11.05 15.79
N GLU A 166 4.30 -9.95 16.10
CA GLU A 166 4.20 -8.67 15.38
C GLU A 166 4.48 -8.85 13.88
N ASN A 167 5.57 -9.54 13.54
CA ASN A 167 5.96 -9.80 12.16
C ASN A 167 4.93 -10.66 11.41
N HIS A 168 4.34 -11.67 12.06
CA HIS A 168 3.29 -12.49 11.45
C HIS A 168 2.01 -11.68 11.20
N LEU A 169 1.55 -10.90 12.19
CA LEU A 169 0.37 -10.04 12.05
C LEU A 169 0.56 -8.99 10.94
N ALA A 170 1.74 -8.37 10.87
CA ALA A 170 2.07 -7.40 9.82
C ALA A 170 2.14 -8.06 8.44
N ASN A 171 2.70 -9.27 8.35
CA ASN A 171 2.69 -10.03 7.10
C ASN A 171 1.26 -10.35 6.63
N ILE A 172 0.34 -10.69 7.54
CA ILE A 172 -1.08 -10.91 7.23
C ILE A 172 -1.72 -9.62 6.72
N CYS A 173 -1.49 -8.48 7.38
CA CYS A 173 -1.97 -7.18 6.90
C CYS A 173 -1.49 -6.91 5.48
N CYS A 174 -0.19 -7.11 5.23
CA CYS A 174 0.43 -6.98 3.92
C CYS A 174 -0.23 -7.89 2.87
N ASP A 175 -0.37 -9.18 3.16
CA ASP A 175 -0.93 -10.18 2.25
C ASP A 175 -2.40 -9.92 1.90
N VAL A 176 -3.23 -9.60 2.90
CA VAL A 176 -4.67 -9.37 2.71
C VAL A 176 -4.92 -8.03 2.02
N ALA A 177 -4.21 -6.97 2.42
CA ALA A 177 -4.31 -5.68 1.75
C ALA A 177 -3.84 -5.76 0.30
N PHE A 178 -2.79 -6.53 0.03
CA PHE A 178 -2.32 -6.74 -1.33
C PHE A 178 -3.31 -7.53 -2.19
N SER A 179 -3.96 -8.57 -1.64
CA SER A 179 -5.06 -9.30 -2.32
C SER A 179 -6.18 -8.37 -2.78
N ARG A 180 -6.53 -7.36 -1.98
CA ARG A 180 -7.59 -6.38 -2.30
C ARG A 180 -7.13 -5.30 -3.28
N HIS A 181 -5.82 -5.15 -3.47
CA HIS A 181 -5.22 -4.15 -4.35
C HIS A 181 -4.90 -4.68 -5.76
N VAL A 182 -4.38 -5.91 -5.82
CA VAL A 182 -3.88 -6.55 -7.05
C VAL A 182 -5.02 -7.00 -7.96
N GLY A 183 -4.77 -7.04 -9.26
CA GLY A 183 -5.70 -7.62 -10.21
C GLY A 183 -5.76 -9.15 -10.15
N THR A 184 -6.77 -9.72 -10.79
CA THR A 184 -6.97 -11.16 -10.93
C THR A 184 -7.02 -11.59 -12.39
N ILE A 185 -6.76 -12.88 -12.63
CA ILE A 185 -6.86 -13.50 -13.94
C ILE A 185 -7.78 -14.73 -13.89
N HIS A 186 -8.72 -14.79 -14.83
CA HIS A 186 -9.68 -15.89 -14.97
C HIS A 186 -9.55 -16.52 -16.35
N SER A 187 -9.47 -17.84 -16.40
CA SER A 187 -9.37 -18.61 -17.63
C SER A 187 -10.76 -18.96 -18.16
N VAL A 188 -10.99 -18.76 -19.46
CA VAL A 188 -12.25 -19.09 -20.13
C VAL A 188 -11.97 -19.85 -21.42
N TYR A 189 -12.63 -20.98 -21.59
CA TYR A 189 -12.57 -21.76 -22.80
C TYR A 189 -13.55 -21.19 -23.82
N THR A 190 -13.02 -20.77 -24.97
CA THR A 190 -13.81 -20.29 -26.11
C THR A 190 -13.68 -21.28 -27.28
N PRO A 191 -14.55 -21.20 -28.30
CA PRO A 191 -14.38 -21.98 -29.53
C PRO A 191 -13.04 -21.73 -30.26
N LEU A 192 -12.36 -20.62 -29.98
CA LEU A 192 -11.05 -20.25 -30.53
C LEU A 192 -9.87 -20.72 -29.66
N GLY A 193 -10.14 -21.35 -28.51
CA GLY A 193 -9.13 -21.81 -27.56
C GLY A 193 -9.24 -21.18 -26.17
N LEU A 194 -8.21 -21.40 -25.35
CA LEU A 194 -8.11 -20.83 -24.01
C LEU A 194 -7.82 -19.33 -24.09
N MET A 195 -8.74 -18.54 -23.54
CA MET A 195 -8.55 -17.10 -23.34
C MET A 195 -8.50 -16.78 -21.85
N HIS A 196 -7.95 -15.62 -21.51
CA HIS A 196 -7.95 -15.12 -20.15
C HIS A 196 -8.65 -13.76 -20.06
N TYR A 197 -9.31 -13.52 -18.94
CA TYR A 197 -9.81 -12.21 -18.55
C TYR A 197 -8.99 -11.71 -17.37
N GLN A 198 -8.42 -10.52 -17.52
CA GLN A 198 -7.79 -9.79 -16.43
C GLN A 198 -8.76 -8.75 -15.89
N GLU A 199 -8.88 -8.66 -14.58
CA GLU A 199 -9.56 -7.57 -13.89
C GLU A 199 -8.58 -6.88 -12.94
N GLY A 200 -8.53 -5.54 -12.95
CA GLY A 200 -7.54 -4.79 -12.17
C GLY A 200 -6.11 -4.82 -12.75
N LYS A 201 -5.13 -4.42 -11.94
CA LYS A 201 -3.72 -4.30 -12.37
C LYS A 201 -2.97 -5.62 -12.32
N ASP A 202 -2.29 -5.96 -13.41
CA ASP A 202 -1.22 -6.97 -13.41
C ASP A 202 0.02 -6.40 -12.72
N LEU A 203 0.35 -6.91 -11.53
CA LEU A 203 1.55 -6.52 -10.77
C LEU A 203 2.65 -7.58 -10.84
N SER A 204 2.50 -8.60 -11.69
CA SER A 204 3.38 -9.78 -11.70
C SER A 204 4.84 -9.50 -12.09
N ASN A 205 5.06 -8.44 -12.85
CA ASN A 205 6.39 -8.00 -13.30
C ASN A 205 6.99 -6.88 -12.44
N VAL A 206 6.29 -6.39 -11.42
CA VAL A 206 6.82 -5.34 -10.54
C VAL A 206 7.90 -5.93 -9.64
N LYS A 207 9.13 -5.40 -9.72
CA LYS A 207 10.28 -5.93 -8.99
C LYS A 207 10.72 -5.07 -7.81
N THR A 208 10.21 -3.86 -7.68
CA THR A 208 10.64 -2.92 -6.63
C THR A 208 9.52 -2.72 -5.63
N VAL A 209 9.80 -3.08 -4.38
CA VAL A 209 8.83 -3.02 -3.29
C VAL A 209 9.43 -2.22 -2.16
N ILE A 210 8.76 -1.17 -1.76
CA ILE A 210 9.19 -0.25 -0.72
C ILE A 210 8.26 -0.44 0.48
N GLY A 211 8.83 -0.69 1.65
CA GLY A 211 8.11 -0.72 2.92
C GLY A 211 8.26 0.59 3.67
N THR A 212 7.17 1.03 4.29
CA THR A 212 7.14 2.12 5.26
C THR A 212 6.12 1.80 6.37
N GLY A 213 5.95 2.70 7.32
CA GLY A 213 5.12 2.49 8.50
C GLY A 213 5.90 1.91 9.69
N GLY A 214 5.44 2.22 10.90
CA GLY A 214 6.12 1.88 12.17
C GLY A 214 6.57 0.42 12.26
N VAL A 215 5.64 -0.48 11.96
CA VAL A 215 5.86 -1.93 12.14
C VAL A 215 6.82 -2.49 11.10
N VAL A 216 6.88 -1.91 9.89
CA VAL A 216 7.79 -2.38 8.84
C VAL A 216 9.20 -1.83 9.07
N VAL A 217 9.33 -0.52 9.32
CA VAL A 217 10.63 0.16 9.45
C VAL A 217 11.39 -0.30 10.70
N HIS A 218 10.69 -0.56 11.81
CA HIS A 218 11.31 -0.99 13.06
C HIS A 218 11.37 -2.52 13.24
N SER A 219 10.92 -3.29 12.25
CA SER A 219 11.03 -4.75 12.30
C SER A 219 12.49 -5.20 12.14
N ASN A 220 12.86 -6.24 12.90
CA ASN A 220 14.11 -6.96 12.72
C ASN A 220 14.15 -7.80 11.43
N ASP A 221 12.99 -8.10 10.82
CA ASP A 221 12.85 -8.83 9.57
C ASP A 221 11.72 -8.25 8.72
N ALA A 222 11.89 -7.00 8.30
CA ALA A 222 10.95 -6.32 7.43
C ALA A 222 10.74 -7.05 6.09
N ARG A 223 11.73 -7.82 5.63
CA ARG A 223 11.61 -8.63 4.42
C ARG A 223 10.57 -9.73 4.59
N LYS A 224 10.52 -10.40 5.75
CA LYS A 224 9.48 -11.39 6.07
C LYS A 224 8.08 -10.79 6.02
N ILE A 225 7.91 -9.56 6.51
CA ILE A 225 6.64 -8.83 6.41
C ILE A 225 6.27 -8.58 4.95
N LEU A 226 7.17 -7.95 4.18
CA LEU A 226 6.89 -7.55 2.80
C LEU A 226 6.73 -8.72 1.82
N LYS A 227 7.25 -9.91 2.14
CA LYS A 227 6.97 -11.15 1.40
C LYS A 227 5.48 -11.50 1.33
N GLY A 228 4.61 -10.85 2.11
CA GLY A 228 3.16 -10.99 1.99
C GLY A 228 2.63 -10.68 0.59
N ILE A 229 3.33 -9.89 -0.23
CA ILE A 229 2.84 -9.48 -1.56
C ILE A 229 3.19 -10.45 -2.70
N ILE A 230 4.19 -11.32 -2.52
CA ILE A 230 4.63 -12.18 -3.63
C ILE A 230 3.61 -13.28 -3.91
N THR A 231 3.77 -13.96 -5.05
CA THR A 231 2.90 -15.07 -5.48
C THR A 231 2.63 -16.05 -4.35
N ASN A 232 1.35 -16.31 -4.10
CA ASN A 232 0.88 -17.24 -3.09
C ASN A 232 0.17 -18.42 -3.79
N PRO A 233 0.64 -19.67 -3.60
CA PRO A 233 0.00 -20.85 -4.19
C PRO A 233 -1.47 -21.04 -3.80
N GLU A 234 -1.90 -20.51 -2.65
CA GLU A 234 -3.30 -20.54 -2.19
C GLU A 234 -4.18 -19.50 -2.91
N LYS A 235 -3.57 -18.58 -3.67
CA LYS A 235 -4.23 -17.48 -4.40
C LYS A 235 -3.77 -17.45 -5.87
N PRO A 236 -3.93 -18.55 -6.63
CA PRO A 236 -3.31 -18.72 -7.95
C PRO A 236 -3.84 -17.78 -9.04
N ILE A 237 -5.00 -17.15 -8.80
CA ILE A 237 -5.63 -16.22 -9.74
C ILE A 237 -5.16 -14.78 -9.54
N GLU A 238 -4.44 -14.45 -8.47
CA GLU A 238 -3.99 -13.09 -8.20
C GLU A 238 -2.70 -12.78 -8.97
N LEU A 239 -2.65 -11.61 -9.62
CA LEU A 239 -1.53 -11.18 -10.47
C LEU A 239 -0.39 -10.54 -9.65
N ARG A 240 0.11 -11.31 -8.68
CA ARG A 240 1.13 -10.88 -7.72
C ARG A 240 2.55 -10.90 -8.29
N PRO A 241 3.45 -10.03 -7.80
CA PRO A 241 4.89 -10.13 -8.08
C PRO A 241 5.44 -11.54 -7.85
N LYS A 242 6.18 -12.07 -8.83
CA LYS A 242 6.84 -13.39 -8.70
C LYS A 242 8.09 -13.32 -7.82
N GLU A 243 8.81 -12.21 -7.94
CA GLU A 243 10.03 -11.90 -7.20
C GLU A 243 10.07 -10.40 -6.95
N ALA A 244 10.75 -9.97 -5.88
CA ALA A 244 10.89 -8.56 -5.57
C ALA A 244 12.21 -8.26 -4.84
N ASN A 245 12.72 -7.07 -5.11
CA ASN A 245 13.74 -6.39 -4.35
C ASN A 245 13.04 -5.48 -3.35
N TYR A 246 13.35 -5.69 -2.07
CA TYR A 246 12.73 -4.96 -0.97
C TYR A 246 13.59 -3.78 -0.56
N TYR A 247 12.94 -2.66 -0.29
CA TYR A 247 13.55 -1.43 0.17
C TYR A 247 12.76 -0.88 1.36
N LEU A 248 13.39 -0.04 2.20
CA LEU A 248 12.74 0.63 3.32
C LEU A 248 12.90 2.15 3.27
N ASP A 249 11.83 2.85 3.59
CA ASP A 249 11.84 4.28 3.96
C ASP A 249 12.19 4.45 5.45
N ASN A 250 13.44 4.15 5.81
CA ASN A 250 13.90 4.15 7.21
C ASN A 250 13.76 5.51 7.91
N ASP A 251 13.86 6.59 7.14
CA ASP A 251 13.89 7.97 7.63
C ASP A 251 12.49 8.65 7.53
N TYR A 252 11.43 7.90 7.15
CA TYR A 252 10.07 8.42 6.92
C TYR A 252 10.01 9.64 5.98
N ILE A 253 10.86 9.66 4.95
CA ILE A 253 11.07 10.84 4.12
C ILE A 253 10.01 11.01 3.04
N LEU A 254 9.23 9.99 2.71
CA LEU A 254 8.28 10.03 1.58
C LEU A 254 7.31 11.23 1.67
N SER A 255 6.77 11.51 2.86
CA SER A 255 5.85 12.64 3.04
C SER A 255 6.54 13.99 2.78
N ALA A 256 7.71 14.22 3.37
CA ALA A 256 8.50 15.43 3.19
C ALA A 256 8.97 15.61 1.74
N MET A 257 9.38 14.53 1.09
CA MET A 257 9.80 14.54 -0.31
C MET A 257 8.62 14.79 -1.25
N GLY A 258 7.42 14.34 -0.89
CA GLY A 258 6.17 14.68 -1.57
C GLY A 258 5.92 16.18 -1.60
N LEU A 259 6.12 16.86 -0.48
CA LEU A 259 6.02 18.32 -0.41
C LEU A 259 7.13 18.99 -1.21
N LEU A 260 8.39 18.59 -1.00
CA LEU A 260 9.56 19.17 -1.68
C LEU A 260 9.49 19.02 -3.20
N SER A 261 8.94 17.91 -3.69
CA SER A 261 8.83 17.61 -5.12
C SER A 261 8.01 18.62 -5.92
N LYS A 262 7.18 19.44 -5.26
CA LYS A 262 6.38 20.46 -5.92
C LYS A 262 7.28 21.52 -6.59
N ASP A 263 8.30 21.96 -5.87
CA ASP A 263 9.19 23.05 -6.31
C ASP A 263 10.58 22.53 -6.70
N HIS A 264 11.00 21.39 -6.15
CA HIS A 264 12.33 20.81 -6.34
C HIS A 264 12.29 19.29 -6.61
N PRO A 265 11.68 18.83 -7.73
CA PRO A 265 11.51 17.41 -8.04
C PRO A 265 12.83 16.63 -8.15
N ASP A 266 13.83 17.16 -8.88
CA ASP A 266 15.14 16.50 -9.03
C ASP A 266 15.85 16.29 -7.68
N VAL A 267 15.73 17.26 -6.77
CA VAL A 267 16.34 17.20 -5.44
C VAL A 267 15.62 16.16 -4.58
N ALA A 268 14.29 16.21 -4.56
CA ALA A 268 13.47 15.24 -3.82
C ALA A 268 13.76 13.81 -4.29
N LEU A 269 13.84 13.58 -5.61
CA LEU A 269 14.13 12.28 -6.19
C LEU A 269 15.51 11.76 -5.79
N LYS A 270 16.55 12.60 -5.86
CA LYS A 270 17.92 12.24 -5.42
C LYS A 270 17.99 11.90 -3.94
N ILE A 271 17.28 12.65 -3.09
CA ILE A 271 17.19 12.35 -1.66
C ILE A 271 16.51 10.99 -1.44
N MET A 272 15.36 10.75 -2.09
CA MET A 272 14.65 9.47 -2.00
C MET A 272 15.52 8.29 -2.39
N LYS A 273 16.16 8.33 -3.57
CA LYS A 273 17.07 7.27 -4.05
C LYS A 273 18.26 7.05 -3.12
N LYS A 274 18.73 8.10 -2.45
CA LYS A 274 19.84 8.00 -1.49
C LYS A 274 19.42 7.37 -0.16
N ARG A 275 18.22 7.69 0.34
CA ARG A 275 17.76 7.31 1.68
C ARG A 275 16.96 6.01 1.72
N ILE A 276 16.22 5.69 0.67
CA ILE A 276 15.49 4.43 0.55
C ILE A 276 16.51 3.33 0.24
N LYS A 277 16.75 2.44 1.20
CA LYS A 277 17.79 1.42 1.13
C LYS A 277 17.21 0.03 0.90
N ARG A 278 17.92 -0.77 0.11
CA ARG A 278 17.61 -2.18 -0.09
C ARG A 278 17.87 -2.97 1.19
N ILE A 279 17.00 -3.91 1.50
CA ILE A 279 17.11 -4.85 2.64
C ILE A 279 17.10 -6.29 2.15
#